data_AF-A0A392P8X6-F1
#
_entry.id   AF-A0A392P8X6-F1
#
_cell.length_a   1.000
_cell.length_b   1.000
_cell.length_c   1.000
_cell.angle_alpha   90.00
_cell.angle_beta   90.00
_cell.angle_gamma   90.00
#
_symmetry.space_group_name_H-M   'P 1'
#
loop_
_entity.id
_entity.type
_entity.pdbx_description
1 polymer ?
#
loop_
_entity_poly.entity_id
_entity_poly.type
_entity_poly.pdbx_seq_one_letter_code
_entity_poly.pdbx_strand_id
1 'polypeptide(L)'
;MRFRSGRCCCFLFLVVTTFSLLIVAADYRRPKNVQTALRAKWSGTPLLLEAGELLSKHQQHLFWNFIDIWINANPDANADNVDSHTYTAKYCVKKILEHGSSLVSEPLASLFEFSLILRSASPTLVLYRQLAHDSLSSFPLLHHDHEIIETKNNTTQFDGVSVQSPGGKCCWIDTGEHLFFDVSELQSWLQNPHNLQ
;
A
#
# COMPACT_ATOMS: atom_id res chain seq x y z
N MET A 1 65.03 57.17 -8.77
CA MET A 1 64.05 56.29 -9.44
C MET A 1 63.18 55.57 -8.39
N ARG A 2 62.05 56.17 -7.98
CA ARG A 2 61.13 55.55 -7.00
C ARG A 2 59.69 55.96 -7.35
N PHE A 3 59.19 55.48 -8.49
CA PHE A 3 57.81 55.72 -8.91
C PHE A 3 57.31 54.61 -9.87
N ARG A 4 57.50 53.33 -9.50
CA ARG A 4 56.98 52.19 -10.29
C ARG A 4 56.33 51.07 -9.46
N SER A 5 56.42 51.12 -8.13
CA SER A 5 55.88 50.07 -7.25
C SER A 5 54.40 50.27 -6.92
N GLY A 6 53.98 51.49 -6.53
CA GLY A 6 52.58 51.77 -6.19
C GLY A 6 51.59 51.59 -7.35
N ARG A 7 51.98 52.01 -8.57
CA ARG A 7 51.15 51.82 -9.77
C ARG A 7 50.95 50.35 -10.13
N CYS A 8 51.98 49.51 -9.93
CA CYS A 8 51.89 48.07 -10.18
C CYS A 8 50.95 47.38 -9.18
N CYS A 9 51.05 47.74 -7.89
CA CYS A 9 50.15 47.22 -6.86
C CYS A 9 48.69 47.58 -7.13
N CYS A 10 48.40 48.84 -7.49
CA CYS A 10 47.03 49.26 -7.83
C CYS A 10 46.46 48.49 -9.03
N PHE A 11 47.26 48.25 -10.08
CA PHE A 11 46.83 47.44 -11.22
C PHE A 11 46.55 45.99 -10.81
N LEU A 12 47.39 45.38 -9.98
CA LEU A 12 47.16 44.02 -9.47
C LEU A 12 45.89 43.94 -8.60
N PHE A 13 45.65 44.91 -7.73
CA PHE A 13 44.41 44.97 -6.94
C PHE A 13 43.17 45.14 -7.83
N LEU A 14 43.25 45.96 -8.89
CA LEU A 14 42.15 46.12 -9.85
C LEU A 14 41.90 44.84 -10.66
N VAL A 15 42.95 44.12 -11.06
CA VAL A 15 42.81 42.83 -11.76
C VAL A 15 42.22 41.77 -10.83
N VAL A 16 42.69 41.69 -9.58
CA VAL A 16 42.16 40.73 -8.60
C VAL A 16 40.70 41.02 -8.29
N THR A 17 40.34 42.28 -8.05
CA THR A 17 38.95 42.67 -7.75
C THR A 17 38.02 42.42 -8.93
N THR A 18 38.43 42.76 -10.16
CA THR A 18 37.64 42.47 -11.37
C THR A 18 37.50 40.97 -11.60
N PHE A 19 38.55 40.18 -11.39
CA PHE A 19 38.49 38.73 -11.52
C PHE A 19 37.59 38.09 -10.45
N SER A 20 37.63 38.56 -9.20
CA SER A 20 36.71 38.12 -8.14
C SER A 20 35.26 38.48 -8.44
N LEU A 21 34.98 39.67 -8.99
CA LEU A 21 33.64 40.08 -9.42
C LEU A 21 33.11 39.21 -10.57
N LEU A 22 33.97 38.80 -11.52
CA LEU A 22 33.60 37.90 -12.61
C LEU A 22 33.26 36.49 -12.14
N ILE A 23 33.95 35.98 -11.11
CA ILE A 23 33.68 34.65 -10.52
C ILE A 23 32.34 34.64 -9.78
N VAL A 24 32.00 35.73 -9.06
CA VAL A 24 30.72 35.85 -8.34
C VAL A 24 29.53 36.01 -9.30
N ALA A 25 29.76 36.55 -10.51
CA ALA A 25 28.75 36.65 -11.56
C ALA A 25 28.49 35.34 -12.31
N ALA A 26 29.20 34.24 -11.99
CA ALA A 26 28.86 32.90 -12.47
C ALA A 26 27.56 32.44 -11.79
N ASP A 27 26.44 32.80 -12.43
CA ASP A 27 25.08 32.42 -12.08
C ASP A 27 25.02 30.89 -11.86
N TYR A 28 24.86 30.47 -10.59
CA TYR A 28 24.55 29.09 -10.23
C TYR A 28 23.15 28.76 -10.75
N ARG A 29 23.05 28.51 -12.06
CA ARG A 29 21.82 28.09 -12.71
C ARG A 29 21.34 26.81 -12.05
N ARG A 30 20.33 26.94 -11.18
CA ARG A 30 19.65 25.78 -10.60
C ARG A 30 19.10 24.93 -11.75
N PRO A 31 19.35 23.62 -11.77
CA PRO A 31 18.80 22.76 -12.80
C PRO A 31 17.27 22.86 -12.78
N LYS A 32 16.67 23.17 -13.93
CA LYS A 32 15.22 23.16 -14.11
C LYS A 32 14.79 21.71 -14.31
N ASN A 33 14.27 21.09 -13.24
CA ASN A 33 13.85 19.70 -13.28
C ASN A 33 12.37 19.61 -13.70
N VAL A 34 12.07 18.71 -14.65
CA VAL A 34 10.71 18.31 -14.99
C VAL A 34 10.39 17.02 -14.22
N GLN A 35 9.30 17.00 -13.47
CA GLN A 35 8.84 15.82 -12.73
C GLN A 35 7.55 15.29 -13.35
N THR A 36 7.49 13.99 -13.58
CA THR A 36 6.30 13.29 -14.08
C THR A 36 6.00 12.11 -13.17
N ALA A 37 4.73 11.88 -12.86
CA ALA A 37 4.29 10.77 -12.03
C ALA A 37 3.10 10.06 -12.68
N LEU A 38 3.03 8.74 -12.54
CA LEU A 38 1.90 7.92 -12.94
C LEU A 38 1.06 7.58 -11.71
N ARG A 39 -0.26 7.67 -11.81
CA ARG A 39 -1.19 7.23 -10.76
C ARG A 39 -2.23 6.28 -11.34
N ALA A 40 -2.52 5.24 -10.59
CA ALA A 40 -3.63 4.35 -10.89
C ALA A 40 -4.98 5.04 -10.65
N LYS A 41 -6.03 4.54 -11.32
CA LYS A 41 -7.41 5.02 -11.12
C LYS A 41 -8.10 4.41 -9.90
N TRP A 42 -7.59 3.30 -9.37
CA TRP A 42 -8.14 2.61 -8.21
C TRP A 42 -7.49 3.08 -6.90
N SER A 43 -8.20 2.89 -5.79
CA SER A 43 -7.68 3.16 -4.45
C SER A 43 -6.49 2.28 -4.09
N GLY A 44 -5.65 2.75 -3.16
CA GLY A 44 -4.52 1.96 -2.67
C GLY A 44 -4.93 0.57 -2.17
N THR A 45 -4.13 -0.43 -2.52
CA THR A 45 -4.27 -1.83 -2.06
C THR A 45 -3.25 -2.15 -0.95
N PRO A 46 -3.60 -2.93 0.07
CA PRO A 46 -2.71 -3.19 1.20
C PRO A 46 -1.50 -4.05 0.80
N LEU A 47 -0.28 -3.62 1.16
CA LEU A 47 0.97 -4.31 0.80
C LEU A 47 1.06 -5.73 1.35
N LEU A 48 0.43 -6.00 2.51
CA LEU A 48 0.40 -7.32 3.11
C LEU A 48 -0.30 -8.34 2.20
N LEU A 49 -1.47 -7.98 1.67
CA LEU A 49 -2.22 -8.87 0.77
C LEU A 49 -1.55 -9.00 -0.60
N GLU A 50 -0.88 -7.94 -1.07
CA GLU A 50 -0.10 -8.03 -2.30
C GLU A 50 1.08 -8.98 -2.17
N ALA A 51 1.77 -8.97 -1.03
CA ALA A 51 2.83 -9.92 -0.75
C ALA A 51 2.29 -11.37 -0.77
N GLY A 52 1.16 -11.63 -0.12
CA GLY A 52 0.50 -12.93 -0.16
C GLY A 52 0.18 -13.38 -1.59
N GLU A 53 -0.39 -12.49 -2.40
CA GLU A 53 -0.73 -12.76 -3.81
C GLU A 53 0.51 -12.99 -4.69
N LEU A 54 1.63 -12.30 -4.42
CA LEU A 54 2.88 -12.55 -5.16
C LEU A 54 3.48 -13.92 -4.81
N LEU A 55 3.40 -14.33 -3.54
CA LEU A 55 3.89 -15.63 -3.09
C LEU A 55 3.01 -16.77 -3.63
N SER A 56 1.69 -16.59 -3.64
CA SER A 56 0.72 -17.58 -4.17
C SER A 56 0.96 -17.88 -5.65
N LYS A 57 1.36 -16.88 -6.45
CA LYS A 57 1.71 -17.01 -7.87
C LYS A 57 2.91 -17.92 -8.11
N HIS A 58 3.85 -18.02 -7.15
CA HIS A 58 4.95 -18.97 -7.24
C HIS A 58 4.49 -20.37 -6.84
N GLN A 59 3.92 -20.50 -5.64
CA GLN A 59 3.32 -21.74 -5.14
C GLN A 59 2.17 -21.43 -4.18
N GLN A 60 1.01 -22.05 -4.39
CA GLN A 60 -0.23 -21.73 -3.68
C GLN A 60 -0.11 -21.84 -2.14
N HIS A 61 0.62 -22.82 -1.63
CA HIS A 61 0.78 -23.03 -0.18
C HIS A 61 1.58 -21.92 0.51
N LEU A 62 2.41 -21.17 -0.22
CA LEU A 62 3.21 -20.07 0.35
C LEU A 62 2.34 -18.92 0.83
N PHE A 63 1.13 -18.76 0.27
CA PHE A 63 0.15 -17.81 0.78
C PHE A 63 -0.16 -18.10 2.25
N TRP A 64 -0.57 -19.34 2.55
CA TRP A 64 -0.96 -19.74 3.90
C TRP A 64 0.22 -19.72 4.86
N ASN A 65 1.39 -20.22 4.44
CA ASN A 65 2.61 -20.15 5.24
C ASN A 65 2.97 -18.69 5.60
N PHE A 66 2.81 -17.75 4.68
CA PHE A 66 3.07 -16.34 4.92
C PHE A 66 2.09 -15.73 5.92
N ILE A 67 0.79 -16.04 5.79
CA ILE A 67 -0.24 -15.58 6.73
C ILE A 67 0.00 -16.16 8.13
N ASP A 68 0.35 -17.44 8.24
CA ASP A 68 0.68 -18.07 9.51
C ASP A 68 1.87 -17.40 10.18
N ILE A 69 2.95 -17.13 9.45
CA ILE A 69 4.11 -16.39 9.96
C ILE A 69 3.68 -14.99 10.42
N TRP A 70 2.88 -14.29 9.64
CA TRP A 70 2.45 -12.92 9.95
C TRP A 70 1.60 -12.84 11.23
N ILE A 71 0.64 -13.76 11.39
CA ILE A 71 -0.24 -13.84 12.57
C ILE A 71 0.58 -14.20 13.80
N ASN A 72 1.46 -15.21 13.70
CA ASN A 72 2.27 -15.67 14.82
C ASN A 72 3.39 -14.68 15.22
N ALA A 73 3.81 -13.81 14.31
CA ALA A 73 4.83 -12.79 14.59
C ALA A 73 4.29 -11.59 15.40
N ASN A 74 2.97 -11.40 15.46
CA ASN A 74 2.35 -10.26 16.16
C ASN A 74 1.21 -10.71 17.10
N PRO A 75 1.48 -11.56 18.12
CA PRO A 75 0.45 -12.01 19.05
C PRO A 75 -0.17 -10.86 19.85
N ASP A 76 0.56 -9.75 20.02
CA ASP A 76 0.17 -8.62 20.86
C ASP A 76 -0.59 -7.50 20.13
N ALA A 77 -0.90 -7.65 18.82
CA ALA A 77 -1.73 -6.68 18.11
C ALA A 77 -3.17 -6.60 18.65
N ASN A 78 -3.58 -7.59 19.47
CA ASN A 78 -4.85 -7.65 20.19
C ASN A 78 -4.71 -7.36 21.69
N ALA A 79 -3.51 -7.07 22.19
CA ALA A 79 -3.28 -6.71 23.57
C ALA A 79 -3.28 -5.19 23.70
N ASP A 80 -4.31 -4.64 24.35
CA ASP A 80 -4.51 -3.20 24.65
C ASP A 80 -3.36 -2.54 25.45
N ASN A 81 -2.27 -3.25 25.72
CA ASN A 81 -1.20 -2.89 26.64
C ASN A 81 0.21 -2.98 26.02
N VAL A 82 0.35 -2.84 24.70
CA VAL A 82 1.68 -2.70 24.09
C VAL A 82 1.99 -1.22 23.99
N ASP A 83 3.12 -0.83 24.60
CA ASP A 83 3.75 0.46 24.40
C ASP A 83 3.62 0.85 22.93
N SER A 84 2.93 1.96 22.69
CA SER A 84 2.68 2.58 21.38
C SER A 84 4.00 3.05 20.77
N HIS A 85 4.90 2.12 20.49
CA HIS A 85 6.17 2.35 19.82
C HIS A 85 5.98 2.00 18.34
N THR A 86 5.24 2.88 17.68
CA THR A 86 5.54 3.38 16.33
C THR A 86 5.59 2.33 15.21
N TYR A 87 4.47 1.65 14.93
CA TYR A 87 4.25 0.96 13.65
C TYR A 87 4.22 1.96 12.49
N THR A 88 5.41 2.39 12.03
CA THR A 88 5.54 3.25 10.85
C THR A 88 5.30 2.42 9.61
N ALA A 89 4.75 3.01 8.54
CA ALA A 89 4.63 2.35 7.24
C ALA A 89 5.95 1.66 6.80
N LYS A 90 7.10 2.32 7.04
CA LYS A 90 8.44 1.75 6.79
C LYS A 90 8.70 0.46 7.56
N TYR A 91 8.29 0.39 8.83
CA TYR A 91 8.44 -0.82 9.64
C TYR A 91 7.58 -1.96 9.09
N CYS A 92 6.32 -1.68 8.76
CA CYS A 92 5.41 -2.68 8.18
C CYS A 92 5.95 -3.24 6.86
N VAL A 93 6.43 -2.38 5.95
CA VAL A 93 7.03 -2.81 4.68
C VAL A 93 8.25 -3.68 4.92
N LYS A 94 9.14 -3.28 5.84
CA LYS A 94 10.32 -4.07 6.19
C LYS A 94 9.92 -5.45 6.72
N LYS A 95 8.92 -5.54 7.60
CA LYS A 95 8.42 -6.82 8.13
C LYS A 95 7.79 -7.70 7.06
N ILE A 96 6.97 -7.13 6.18
CA ILE A 96 6.37 -7.86 5.05
C ILE A 96 7.46 -8.46 4.16
N LEU A 97 8.50 -7.68 3.83
CA LEU A 97 9.62 -8.15 3.02
C LEU A 97 10.44 -9.22 3.75
N GLU A 98 10.75 -9.03 5.04
CA GLU A 98 11.47 -10.03 5.85
C GLU A 98 10.75 -11.38 5.86
N HIS A 99 9.44 -11.38 6.15
CA HIS A 99 8.65 -12.61 6.21
C HIS A 99 8.45 -13.25 4.84
N GLY A 100 8.15 -12.46 3.80
CA GLY A 100 7.95 -12.97 2.44
C GLY A 100 9.22 -13.53 1.82
N SER A 101 10.35 -12.83 1.97
CA SER A 101 11.65 -13.28 1.44
C SER A 101 12.17 -14.54 2.15
N SER A 102 11.80 -14.76 3.41
CA SER A 102 12.19 -15.99 4.14
C SER A 102 11.56 -17.27 3.57
N LEU A 103 10.50 -17.14 2.79
CA LEU A 103 9.74 -18.26 2.20
C LEU A 103 10.23 -18.65 0.80
N VAL A 104 11.16 -17.89 0.21
CA VAL A 104 11.62 -18.08 -1.17
C VAL A 104 13.15 -18.08 -1.24
N SER A 105 13.70 -18.60 -2.34
CA SER A 105 15.15 -18.58 -2.58
C SER A 105 15.65 -17.16 -2.86
N GLU A 106 16.95 -16.90 -2.68
CA GLU A 106 17.56 -15.56 -2.81
C GLU A 106 17.25 -14.84 -4.14
N PRO A 107 17.31 -15.49 -5.33
CA PRO A 107 16.92 -14.83 -6.58
C PRO A 107 15.42 -14.48 -6.62
N LEU A 108 14.57 -15.34 -6.06
CA LEU A 108 13.13 -15.12 -5.99
C LEU A 108 12.76 -14.05 -4.96
N ALA A 109 13.52 -13.91 -3.86
CA ALA A 109 13.35 -12.84 -2.89
C ALA A 109 13.56 -11.46 -3.53
N SER A 110 14.60 -11.32 -4.37
CA SER A 110 14.85 -10.08 -5.11
C SER A 110 13.73 -9.75 -6.11
N LEU A 111 13.23 -10.77 -6.82
CA LEU A 111 12.09 -10.62 -7.73
C LEU A 111 10.79 -10.30 -6.99
N PHE A 112 10.58 -10.89 -5.82
CA PHE A 112 9.45 -10.63 -4.94
C PHE A 112 9.46 -9.18 -4.46
N GLU A 113 10.58 -8.69 -3.93
CA GLU A 113 10.75 -7.30 -3.51
C GLU A 113 10.50 -6.33 -4.67
N PHE A 114 11.12 -6.60 -5.83
CA PHE A 114 10.92 -5.79 -7.03
C PHE A 114 9.45 -5.75 -7.47
N SER A 115 8.77 -6.90 -7.45
CA SER A 115 7.35 -7.01 -7.81
C SER A 115 6.44 -6.26 -6.83
N LEU A 116 6.78 -6.28 -5.53
CA LEU A 116 6.05 -5.57 -4.49
C LEU A 116 6.22 -4.04 -4.63
N ILE A 117 7.43 -3.57 -4.94
CA ILE A 117 7.69 -2.14 -5.24
C ILE A 117 6.95 -1.69 -6.49
N LEU A 118 6.92 -2.53 -7.54
CA LEU A 118 6.14 -2.27 -8.74
C LEU A 118 4.63 -2.37 -8.55
N ARG A 119 4.16 -2.85 -7.39
CA ARG A 119 2.74 -3.01 -7.07
C ARG A 119 2.02 -3.91 -8.09
N SER A 120 2.72 -4.93 -8.58
CA SER A 120 2.25 -5.76 -9.71
C SER A 120 1.04 -6.64 -9.38
N ALA A 121 0.77 -6.88 -8.09
CA ALA A 121 -0.42 -7.59 -7.61
C ALA A 121 -1.64 -6.66 -7.36
N SER A 122 -1.47 -5.32 -7.37
CA SER A 122 -2.59 -4.39 -7.09
C SER A 122 -3.84 -4.65 -7.95
N PRO A 123 -3.75 -4.87 -9.28
CA PRO A 123 -4.95 -5.09 -10.10
C PRO A 123 -5.72 -6.36 -9.70
N THR A 124 -5.02 -7.42 -9.28
CA THR A 124 -5.64 -8.66 -8.80
C THR A 124 -6.44 -8.41 -7.52
N LEU A 125 -5.87 -7.67 -6.57
CA LEU A 125 -6.56 -7.33 -5.33
C LEU A 125 -7.76 -6.41 -5.56
N VAL A 126 -7.67 -5.51 -6.56
CA VAL A 126 -8.80 -4.70 -6.98
C VAL A 126 -9.92 -5.61 -7.47
N LEU A 127 -9.63 -6.57 -8.36
CA LEU A 127 -10.61 -7.53 -8.85
C LEU A 127 -11.30 -8.29 -7.70
N TYR A 128 -10.54 -8.81 -6.73
CA TYR A 128 -11.11 -9.49 -5.56
C TYR A 128 -12.07 -8.60 -4.77
N ARG A 129 -11.76 -7.32 -4.63
CA ARG A 129 -12.68 -6.35 -4.00
C ARG A 129 -13.96 -6.17 -4.80
N GLN A 130 -13.89 -6.12 -6.13
CA GLN A 130 -15.08 -5.99 -6.98
C GLN A 130 -15.97 -7.23 -6.84
N LEU A 131 -15.37 -8.42 -6.91
CA LEU A 131 -16.10 -9.68 -6.74
C LEU A 131 -16.79 -9.77 -5.37
N ALA A 132 -16.09 -9.35 -4.30
CA ALA A 132 -16.67 -9.31 -2.95
C ALA A 132 -17.84 -8.32 -2.84
N HIS A 133 -17.71 -7.14 -3.45
CA HIS A 133 -18.79 -6.16 -3.50
C HIS A 133 -20.01 -6.67 -4.28
N ASP A 134 -19.77 -7.25 -5.45
CA ASP A 134 -20.83 -7.77 -6.31
C ASP A 134 -21.57 -8.94 -5.65
N SER A 135 -20.83 -9.84 -5.00
CA SER A 135 -21.39 -10.92 -4.16
C SER A 135 -22.34 -10.35 -3.09
N LEU A 136 -21.90 -9.40 -2.26
CA LEU A 136 -22.77 -8.82 -1.23
C LEU A 136 -23.99 -8.09 -1.79
N SER A 137 -23.84 -7.39 -2.92
CA SER A 137 -24.94 -6.68 -3.56
C SER A 137 -26.00 -7.62 -4.15
N SER A 138 -25.65 -8.88 -4.41
CA SER A 138 -26.57 -9.87 -4.98
C SER A 138 -27.56 -10.44 -3.97
N PHE A 139 -27.29 -10.29 -2.66
CA PHE A 139 -28.21 -10.74 -1.61
C PHE A 139 -29.15 -9.59 -1.21
N PRO A 140 -30.48 -9.81 -1.22
CA PRO A 140 -31.43 -8.79 -0.77
C PRO A 140 -31.24 -8.56 0.73
N LEU A 141 -30.56 -7.47 1.09
CA LEU A 141 -30.46 -7.03 2.46
C LEU A 141 -31.85 -6.63 2.94
N LEU A 142 -32.46 -7.44 3.82
CA LEU A 142 -33.67 -7.05 4.52
C LEU A 142 -33.40 -5.72 5.23
N HIS A 143 -34.08 -4.67 4.76
CA HIS A 143 -34.04 -3.35 5.36
C HIS A 143 -34.33 -3.43 6.85
N HIS A 144 -33.40 -2.94 7.66
CA HIS A 144 -33.77 -2.18 8.84
C HIS A 144 -33.32 -0.74 8.59
N ASP A 145 -34.29 0.02 8.08
CA ASP A 145 -34.44 1.46 8.13
C ASP A 145 -33.22 2.25 8.62
N HIS A 146 -32.39 2.70 7.67
CA HIS A 146 -31.78 4.03 7.72
C HIS A 146 -31.40 4.44 6.29
N GLU A 147 -32.17 5.40 5.76
CA GLU A 147 -31.97 6.23 4.55
C GLU A 147 -30.94 5.76 3.53
N ILE A 148 -31.45 5.10 2.49
CA ILE A 148 -30.76 4.97 1.21
C ILE A 148 -30.75 6.34 0.54
N ILE A 149 -29.61 7.02 0.60
CA ILE A 149 -29.26 7.95 -0.47
C ILE A 149 -28.89 7.07 -1.66
N GLU A 150 -29.86 6.85 -2.56
CA GLU A 150 -29.60 6.36 -3.91
C GLU A 150 -28.78 7.43 -4.64
N THR A 151 -27.46 7.41 -4.50
CA THR A 151 -26.58 8.04 -5.49
C THR A 151 -26.53 7.13 -6.72
N LYS A 152 -27.54 7.30 -7.58
CA LYS A 152 -27.42 7.08 -9.02
C LYS A 152 -26.38 8.05 -9.57
N ASN A 153 -25.13 7.63 -9.61
CA ASN A 153 -24.13 8.17 -10.50
C ASN A 153 -23.41 7.01 -11.18
N ASN A 154 -23.69 6.87 -12.46
CA ASN A 154 -23.23 5.83 -13.37
C ASN A 154 -21.75 5.98 -13.72
N THR A 155 -20.92 5.97 -12.68
CA THR A 155 -19.48 5.83 -12.74
C THR A 155 -19.14 4.98 -11.53
N THR A 156 -18.85 3.69 -11.75
CA THR A 156 -18.23 2.81 -10.77
C THR A 156 -16.80 3.31 -10.49
N GLN A 157 -16.71 4.50 -9.92
CA GLN A 157 -15.53 4.99 -9.27
C GLN A 157 -15.43 4.17 -7.99
N PHE A 158 -14.59 3.13 -8.03
CA PHE A 158 -14.06 2.45 -6.85
C PHE A 158 -13.19 3.44 -6.05
N ASP A 159 -13.79 4.54 -5.62
CA ASP A 159 -13.35 5.24 -4.42
C ASP A 159 -13.39 4.21 -3.30
N GLY A 160 -12.41 4.24 -2.41
CA GLY A 160 -12.16 3.23 -1.37
C GLY A 160 -13.24 3.13 -0.30
N VAL A 161 -14.51 3.04 -0.68
CA VAL A 161 -15.65 2.69 0.16
C VAL A 161 -15.38 1.28 0.66
N SER A 162 -15.03 1.20 1.95
CA SER A 162 -15.01 -0.05 2.69
C SER A 162 -16.32 -0.74 2.41
N VAL A 163 -16.27 -1.96 1.89
CA VAL A 163 -17.46 -2.79 1.71
C VAL A 163 -18.06 -2.98 3.10
N GLN A 164 -19.17 -2.28 3.38
CA GLN A 164 -19.81 -2.34 4.68
C GLN A 164 -20.71 -3.55 4.69
N SER A 165 -20.33 -4.56 5.47
CA SER A 165 -21.21 -5.69 5.70
C SER A 165 -22.39 -5.25 6.58
N PRO A 166 -23.56 -5.89 6.43
CA PRO A 166 -24.68 -5.71 7.35
C PRO A 166 -24.25 -5.88 8.81
N GLY A 167 -24.74 -5.02 9.70
CA GLY A 167 -24.43 -5.09 11.13
C GLY A 167 -23.00 -4.67 11.53
N GLY A 168 -22.23 -4.06 10.62
CA GLY A 168 -20.90 -3.53 10.93
C GLY A 168 -19.83 -4.60 11.15
N LYS A 169 -20.08 -5.85 10.71
CA LYS A 169 -19.08 -6.92 10.71
C LYS A 169 -18.08 -6.69 9.57
N CYS A 170 -16.86 -7.19 9.73
CA CYS A 170 -15.78 -6.96 8.76
C CYS A 170 -15.59 -8.13 7.76
N CYS A 171 -16.08 -9.32 8.11
CA CYS A 171 -15.85 -10.55 7.37
C CYS A 171 -17.15 -11.32 7.23
N TRP A 172 -17.33 -11.98 6.09
CA TRP A 172 -18.43 -12.90 5.83
C TRP A 172 -17.94 -14.07 4.98
N ILE A 173 -18.72 -15.14 4.95
CA ILE A 173 -18.51 -16.30 4.10
C ILE A 173 -19.72 -16.44 3.19
N ASP A 174 -19.47 -16.45 1.89
CA ASP A 174 -20.46 -16.67 0.85
C ASP A 174 -20.38 -18.13 0.38
N THR A 175 -21.47 -18.88 0.53
CA THR A 175 -21.60 -20.26 0.03
C THR A 175 -22.34 -20.34 -1.31
N GLY A 176 -22.74 -19.21 -1.88
CA GLY A 176 -23.55 -19.07 -3.10
C GLY A 176 -25.05 -19.04 -2.84
N GLU A 177 -25.50 -19.69 -1.75
CA GLU A 177 -26.90 -19.67 -1.32
C GLU A 177 -27.12 -18.85 -0.04
N HIS A 178 -26.12 -18.83 0.84
CA HIS A 178 -26.20 -18.20 2.16
C HIS A 178 -24.96 -17.35 2.46
N LEU A 179 -25.17 -16.27 3.20
CA LEU A 179 -24.11 -15.44 3.76
C LEU A 179 -24.01 -15.67 5.27
N PHE A 180 -22.83 -16.07 5.74
CA PHE A 180 -22.55 -16.25 7.15
C PHE A 180 -21.66 -15.13 7.66
N PHE A 181 -22.10 -14.42 8.70
CA PHE A 181 -21.31 -13.36 9.35
C PHE A 181 -20.74 -13.80 10.70
N ASP A 182 -21.25 -14.89 11.26
CA ASP A 182 -20.78 -15.46 12.52
C ASP A 182 -20.23 -16.88 12.31
N VAL A 183 -19.14 -17.18 13.02
CA VAL A 183 -18.51 -18.50 12.98
C VAL A 183 -19.45 -19.57 13.57
N SER A 184 -20.26 -19.23 14.57
CA SER A 184 -21.20 -20.19 15.17
C SER A 184 -22.30 -20.61 14.20
N GLU A 185 -22.77 -19.67 13.37
CA GLU A 185 -23.79 -19.92 12.35
C GLU A 185 -23.23 -20.83 11.26
N LEU A 186 -22.04 -20.50 10.75
CA LEU A 186 -21.32 -21.34 9.79
C LEU A 186 -21.09 -22.75 10.33
N GLN A 187 -20.62 -22.87 11.58
CA GLN A 187 -20.35 -24.18 12.19
C GLN A 187 -21.63 -25.01 12.31
N SER A 188 -22.75 -24.37 12.66
CA SER A 188 -24.06 -25.02 12.74
C SER A 188 -24.52 -25.51 11.36
N TRP A 189 -24.32 -24.70 10.32
CA TRP A 189 -24.61 -25.09 8.93
C TRP A 189 -23.72 -26.24 8.44
N LEU A 190 -22.41 -26.21 8.73
CA LEU A 190 -21.48 -27.28 8.35
C LEU A 190 -21.85 -28.63 8.99
N GLN A 191 -22.41 -28.60 10.20
CA GLN A 191 -22.88 -29.81 10.89
C GLN A 191 -24.22 -30.33 10.36
N ASN A 192 -25.12 -29.44 9.92
CA ASN A 192 -26.42 -29.80 9.37
C ASN A 192 -26.83 -28.86 8.21
N PRO A 193 -26.43 -29.18 6.96
CA PRO A 193 -26.63 -28.29 5.81
C PRO A 193 -28.10 -28.04 5.45
N HIS A 194 -29.01 -28.95 5.86
CA HIS A 194 -30.43 -28.90 5.52
C HIS A 194 -31.28 -28.05 6.49
N ASN A 195 -30.69 -27.44 7.52
CA ASN A 195 -31.45 -26.82 8.62
C ASN A 195 -31.69 -25.30 8.45
N LEU A 196 -31.32 -24.73 7.30
CA LEU A 196 -31.43 -23.30 6.98
C LEU A 196 -32.58 -22.99 6.01
N GLN A 197 -33.60 -23.85 5.98
CA GLN A 197 -34.78 -23.71 5.12
C GLN A 197 -35.89 -22.88 5.77
#